data_AF-A0A934KZ98-F1
#
_entry.id   AF-A0A934KZ98-F1
#
_cell.length_a   1.000
_cell.length_b   1.000
_cell.length_c   1.000
_cell.angle_alpha   90.00
_cell.angle_beta   90.00
_cell.angle_gamma   90.00
#
_symmetry.space_group_name_H-M   'P 1'
#
loop_
_entity.id
_entity.type
_entity.pdbx_description
1 polymer ?
#
loop_
_entity_poly.entity_id
_entity_poly.type
_entity_poly.pdbx_seq_one_letter_code
_entity_poly.pdbx_strand_id
1 'polypeptide(L)'
;MRDVLCGPSPEDALDDKQRALLAYAVKLTRRPEQCARDDVDALRSAGANDAEIHATVQAAAYFNYINRVADALGVDFEPEMTR
;
A
#
# COMPACT_ATOMS: atom_id res chain seq x y z
N MET A 1 27.45 -6.43 -21.02
CA MET A 1 26.18 -6.51 -21.77
C MET A 1 25.08 -7.13 -20.88
N ARG A 2 24.81 -6.49 -19.72
CA ARG A 2 23.76 -6.88 -18.75
C ARG A 2 22.91 -5.68 -18.29
N ASP A 3 23.21 -4.46 -18.76
CA ASP A 3 22.56 -3.20 -18.34
C ASP A 3 21.37 -2.79 -19.20
N VAL A 4 20.97 -3.57 -20.22
CA VAL A 4 19.94 -3.16 -21.20
C VAL A 4 18.53 -3.69 -20.85
N LEU A 5 18.37 -4.46 -19.77
CA LEU A 5 17.09 -5.13 -19.43
C LEU A 5 16.36 -4.55 -18.21
N CYS A 6 16.93 -3.60 -17.47
CA CYS A 6 16.22 -2.93 -16.38
C CYS A 6 15.74 -1.56 -16.88
N GLY A 7 14.52 -1.52 -17.42
CA GLY A 7 13.77 -0.26 -17.43
C GLY A 7 13.62 0.27 -16.00
N PRO A 8 13.22 1.54 -15.80
CA PRO A 8 12.92 2.03 -14.47
C PRO A 8 11.92 1.09 -13.80
N SER A 9 12.21 0.70 -12.58
CA SER A 9 11.26 -0.09 -11.79
C SER A 9 9.98 0.73 -11.64
N PRO A 10 8.78 0.12 -11.56
CA PRO A 10 7.53 0.88 -11.37
C PRO A 10 7.60 1.85 -10.18
N GLU A 11 8.43 1.54 -9.19
CA GLU A 11 8.70 2.42 -8.06
C GLU A 11 9.47 3.71 -8.42
N ASP A 12 10.28 3.71 -9.47
CA ASP A 12 10.98 4.92 -9.94
C ASP A 12 10.01 5.97 -10.51
N ALA A 13 8.82 5.56 -10.94
CA ALA A 13 7.79 6.45 -11.48
C ALA A 13 6.92 7.15 -10.42
N LEU A 14 7.08 6.81 -9.14
CA LEU A 14 6.25 7.36 -8.06
C LEU A 14 6.73 8.76 -7.65
N ASP A 15 5.80 9.68 -7.42
CA ASP A 15 6.13 10.94 -6.76
C ASP A 15 6.28 10.76 -5.23
N ASP A 16 6.83 11.77 -4.55
CA ASP A 16 7.08 11.70 -3.10
C ASP A 16 5.80 11.47 -2.29
N LYS A 17 4.67 12.04 -2.74
CA LYS A 17 3.36 11.86 -2.12
C LYS A 17 2.90 10.40 -2.21
N GLN A 18 3.00 9.80 -3.39
CA GLN A 18 2.64 8.40 -3.64
C GLN A 18 3.51 7.45 -2.82
N ARG A 19 4.83 7.70 -2.75
CA ARG A 19 5.74 6.92 -1.90
C ARG A 19 5.34 7.01 -0.43
N ALA A 20 5.00 8.21 0.06
CA ALA A 20 4.60 8.41 1.45
C ALA A 20 3.28 7.67 1.78
N LEU A 21 2.26 7.77 0.90
CA LEU A 21 0.99 7.05 1.08
C LEU A 21 1.18 5.53 1.08
N LEU A 22 2.00 4.99 0.16
CA LEU A 22 2.31 3.56 0.11
C LEU A 22 3.10 3.11 1.33
N ALA A 23 4.08 3.89 1.79
CA ALA A 23 4.83 3.60 3.01
C ALA A 23 3.90 3.55 4.23
N TYR A 24 2.93 4.45 4.31
CA TYR A 24 1.93 4.42 5.38
C TYR A 24 0.99 3.22 5.29
N ALA A 25 0.57 2.82 4.08
CA ALA A 25 -0.21 1.59 3.88
C ALA A 25 0.56 0.33 4.35
N VAL A 26 1.88 0.27 4.09
CA VAL A 26 2.76 -0.80 4.59
C VAL A 26 2.84 -0.76 6.12
N LYS A 27 3.01 0.41 6.73
CA LYS A 27 3.02 0.58 8.20
C LYS A 27 1.71 0.09 8.81
N LEU A 28 0.57 0.55 8.30
CA LEU A 28 -0.77 0.15 8.76
C LEU A 28 -0.99 -1.37 8.68
N THR A 29 -0.40 -2.02 7.68
CA THR A 29 -0.50 -3.47 7.49
C THR A 29 0.35 -4.26 8.47
N ARG A 30 1.60 -3.83 8.72
CA ARG A 30 2.59 -4.58 9.50
C ARG A 30 2.61 -4.22 10.99
N ARG A 31 2.28 -2.98 11.31
CA ARG A 31 2.40 -2.35 12.63
C ARG A 31 1.24 -1.36 12.88
N PRO A 32 -0.04 -1.79 12.75
CA PRO A 32 -1.18 -0.89 12.96
C PRO A 32 -1.17 -0.22 14.35
N GLU A 33 -0.59 -0.87 15.36
CA GLU A 33 -0.44 -0.36 16.73
C GLU A 33 0.52 0.84 16.84
N GLN A 34 1.34 1.09 15.82
CA GLN A 34 2.30 2.19 15.77
C GLN A 34 1.83 3.36 14.91
N CYS A 35 0.67 3.26 14.26
CA CYS A 35 0.07 4.35 13.51
C CYS A 35 -0.34 5.47 14.46
N ALA A 36 0.15 6.68 14.21
CA ALA A 36 -0.03 7.84 15.08
C ALA A 36 -0.43 9.07 14.27
N ARG A 37 -0.83 10.14 14.98
CA ARG A 37 -1.21 11.41 14.35
C ARG A 37 -0.07 12.02 13.52
N ASP A 38 1.16 11.88 13.99
CA ASP A 38 2.37 12.37 13.32
C ASP A 38 2.54 11.77 11.91
N ASP A 39 2.11 10.52 11.68
CA ASP A 39 2.14 9.93 10.34
C ASP A 39 1.20 10.68 9.40
N VAL A 40 -0.02 11.00 9.85
CA VAL A 40 -1.02 11.74 9.06
C VAL A 40 -0.50 13.13 8.73
N ASP A 41 0.14 13.79 9.69
CA ASP A 41 0.71 15.11 9.48
C ASP A 41 1.90 15.07 8.51
N ALA A 42 2.74 14.02 8.57
CA ALA A 42 3.80 13.79 7.58
C ALA A 42 3.26 13.55 6.16
N LEU A 43 2.14 12.81 6.01
CA LEU A 43 1.47 12.64 4.72
C LEU A 43 0.96 13.97 4.15
N ARG A 44 0.39 14.83 5.00
CA ARG A 44 -0.02 16.19 4.60
C ARG A 44 1.17 17.03 4.17
N SER A 45 2.29 16.94 4.89
CA SER A 45 3.54 17.62 4.50
C SER A 45 4.09 17.12 3.16
N ALA A 46 3.84 15.86 2.79
CA ALA A 46 4.15 15.31 1.47
C ALA A 46 3.16 15.74 0.37
N GLY A 47 2.15 16.55 0.70
CA GLY A 47 1.17 17.07 -0.25
C GLY A 47 -0.10 16.23 -0.41
N ALA A 48 -0.31 15.21 0.43
CA ALA A 48 -1.56 14.45 0.43
C ALA A 48 -2.69 15.24 1.10
N ASN A 49 -3.86 15.22 0.49
CA ASN A 49 -5.08 15.76 1.11
C ASN A 49 -5.80 14.69 1.95
N ASP A 50 -6.75 15.12 2.79
CA ASP A 50 -7.46 14.22 3.70
C ASP A 50 -8.25 13.11 2.98
N ALA A 51 -8.75 13.36 1.77
CA ALA A 51 -9.46 12.35 0.99
C ALA A 51 -8.50 11.26 0.48
N GLU A 52 -7.30 11.63 0.03
CA GLU A 52 -6.25 10.69 -0.40
C GLU A 52 -5.74 9.83 0.78
N ILE A 53 -5.53 10.46 1.95
CA ILE A 53 -5.12 9.75 3.18
C ILE A 53 -6.21 8.76 3.60
N HIS A 54 -7.46 9.22 3.63
CA HIS A 54 -8.60 8.38 4.00
C HIS A 54 -8.79 7.22 3.03
N ALA A 55 -8.71 7.46 1.72
CA ALA A 55 -8.78 6.42 0.70
C ALA A 55 -7.67 5.37 0.87
N THR A 56 -6.44 5.82 1.17
CA THR A 56 -5.30 4.94 1.44
C THR A 56 -5.55 4.03 2.65
N VAL A 57 -6.06 4.60 3.75
CA VAL A 57 -6.42 3.84 4.95
C VAL A 57 -7.53 2.84 4.67
N GLN A 58 -8.60 3.26 3.98
CA GLN A 58 -9.71 2.36 3.65
C GLN A 58 -9.27 1.19 2.76
N ALA A 59 -8.51 1.46 1.71
CA ALA A 59 -8.04 0.42 0.80
C ALA A 59 -7.14 -0.57 1.55
N ALA A 60 -6.14 -0.08 2.29
CA ALA A 60 -5.24 -0.94 3.06
C ALA A 60 -6.00 -1.75 4.12
N ALA A 61 -6.92 -1.14 4.86
CA ALA A 61 -7.72 -1.82 5.88
C ALA A 61 -8.66 -2.89 5.29
N TYR A 62 -9.27 -2.60 4.14
CA TYR A 62 -10.15 -3.55 3.46
C TYR A 62 -9.37 -4.78 2.97
N PHE A 63 -8.23 -4.60 2.30
CA PHE A 63 -7.38 -5.71 1.89
C PHE A 63 -6.85 -6.49 3.10
N ASN A 64 -6.48 -5.80 4.17
CA ASN A 64 -6.11 -6.42 5.43
C ASN A 64 -7.22 -7.31 6.00
N TYR A 65 -8.49 -6.90 5.92
CA TYR A 65 -9.61 -7.72 6.34
C TYR A 65 -9.81 -8.93 5.42
N ILE A 66 -9.91 -8.71 4.10
CA ILE A 66 -10.26 -9.79 3.17
C ILE A 66 -9.14 -10.83 3.06
N ASN A 67 -7.87 -10.41 3.11
CA ASN A 67 -6.73 -11.32 3.11
C ASN A 67 -6.79 -12.25 4.32
N ARG A 68 -7.10 -11.72 5.52
CA ARG A 68 -7.25 -12.54 6.73
C ARG A 68 -8.41 -13.53 6.62
N VAL A 69 -9.54 -13.12 6.02
CA VAL A 69 -10.68 -14.02 5.80
C VAL A 69 -10.32 -15.13 4.82
N ALA A 70 -9.70 -14.79 3.69
CA ALA A 70 -9.28 -15.75 2.68
C ALA A 70 -8.27 -16.76 3.25
N ASP A 71 -7.22 -16.25 3.92
CA ASP A 71 -6.18 -17.08 4.53
C ASP A 71 -6.73 -18.00 5.62
N ALA A 72 -7.62 -17.48 6.49
CA ALA A 72 -8.19 -18.26 7.59
C ALA A 72 -9.14 -19.37 7.12
N LEU A 73 -9.80 -19.18 5.97
CA LEU A 73 -10.72 -20.15 5.40
C LEU A 73 -10.08 -21.05 4.33
N GLY A 74 -8.83 -20.79 3.95
CA GLY A 74 -8.14 -21.53 2.89
C GLY A 74 -8.77 -21.32 1.52
N VAL A 75 -9.18 -20.09 1.21
CA VAL A 75 -9.77 -19.75 -0.10
C VAL A 75 -8.68 -19.72 -1.16
N ASP A 76 -8.85 -20.54 -2.20
CA ASP A 76 -7.96 -20.56 -3.37
C ASP A 76 -8.26 -19.41 -4.35
N PHE A 77 -7.30 -19.11 -5.22
CA PHE A 77 -7.53 -18.20 -6.34
C PHE A 77 -8.55 -18.76 -7.33
N GLU A 78 -9.32 -17.87 -7.95
CA GLU A 78 -10.17 -18.25 -9.08
C GLU A 78 -9.33 -18.80 -10.24
N PRO A 79 -9.78 -19.84 -10.96
CA PRO A 79 -9.00 -20.49 -12.03
C PRO A 79 -8.50 -19.54 -13.13
N GLU A 80 -9.18 -18.42 -13.35
CA GLU A 80 -8.80 -17.40 -14.32
C GLU A 80 -7.59 -16.57 -13.89
N MET A 81 -7.29 -16.47 -12.59
CA MET A 81 -6.20 -15.65 -12.03
C MET A 81 -4.84 -16.35 -12.07
N THR A 82 -4.81 -17.65 -12.34
CA THR A 82 -3.60 -18.49 -12.35
C THR A 82 -3.10 -18.83 -13.76
N ARG A 83 -3.59 -18.15 -14.79
CA ARG A 83 -3.22 -18.37 -16.20
C ARG A 83 -2.25 -17.33 -16.74
#